data_AF-A0A6U0U6T7-F1
#
_entry.id   AF-A0A6U0U6T7-F1
#
_cell.length_a   1.000
_cell.length_b   1.000
_cell.length_c   1.000
_cell.angle_alpha   90.00
_cell.angle_beta   90.00
_cell.angle_gamma   90.00
#
_symmetry.space_group_name_H-M   'P 1'
#
loop_
_entity.id
_entity.type
_entity.pdbx_description
1 polymer ?
#
loop_
_entity_poly.entity_id
_entity_poly.type
_entity_poly.pdbx_seq_one_letter_code
_entity_poly.pdbx_strand_id
1 'polypeptide(L)'
;AKGNPLPSLQVAIKLREIRNLRVNLIKHLKEFNQGNENELPKMSLEKGGLKPSAMSAAIFGTVFRLIEASVVSYSQMSIENEVFEQTVLAILCLNARNSPLPRVLTKLIAQTGELISSNTKFGKSRQPLARRISANVVEVSVQSLAPRMEDPTKYVMSRDKGKTQIQAERDRIRREYRREHKAVARELRLDATYIETERRKDRQATDNKERTKRQKNHNWLEQEQATINQQVRKGGEFLKGGGTGVARIKAASGKLGIKKGGKF
;
A
#
# COMPACT_ATOMS: atom_id res chain seq x y z
N ALA A 1 18.10 32.81 -32.58
CA ALA A 1 19.06 33.88 -32.95
C ALA A 1 20.34 33.67 -32.13
N LYS A 2 21.47 33.38 -32.78
CA LYS A 2 22.77 33.21 -32.13
C LYS A 2 23.30 34.60 -31.74
N GLY A 3 22.90 35.10 -30.57
CA GLY A 3 23.46 36.32 -30.01
C GLY A 3 24.94 36.11 -29.71
N ASN A 4 25.81 37.00 -30.18
CA ASN A 4 27.21 36.97 -29.80
C ASN A 4 27.31 37.11 -28.27
N PRO A 5 27.87 36.13 -27.54
CA PRO A 5 27.96 36.17 -26.08
C PRO A 5 29.04 37.14 -25.58
N LEU A 6 29.70 37.87 -26.48
CA LEU A 6 30.81 38.75 -26.17
C LEU A 6 30.38 40.21 -26.27
N PRO A 7 30.64 41.03 -25.23
CA PRO A 7 30.47 42.47 -25.32
C PRO A 7 31.35 43.02 -26.45
N SER A 8 30.72 43.57 -27.49
CA SER A 8 31.46 44.14 -28.62
C SER A 8 31.82 45.61 -28.35
N LEU A 9 32.94 46.05 -28.93
CA LEU A 9 33.35 47.46 -28.86
C LEU A 9 32.26 48.42 -29.36
N GLN A 10 31.44 47.99 -30.34
CA GLN A 10 30.33 48.77 -30.86
C GLN A 10 29.22 48.99 -29.82
N VAL A 11 28.95 48.01 -28.96
CA VAL A 11 28.01 48.13 -27.85
C VAL A 11 28.58 49.08 -26.79
N ALA A 12 29.87 48.90 -26.47
CA ALA A 12 30.57 49.75 -25.50
C ALA A 12 30.51 51.23 -25.90
N ILE A 13 30.83 51.57 -27.16
CA ILE A 13 30.87 52.96 -27.67
C ILE A 13 29.52 53.69 -27.55
N LYS A 14 28.39 52.97 -27.50
CA LYS A 14 27.06 53.57 -27.34
C LYS A 14 26.82 54.15 -25.94
N LEU A 15 27.60 53.74 -24.94
CA LEU A 15 27.49 54.22 -23.56
C LEU A 15 28.13 55.60 -23.41
N ARG A 16 27.31 56.65 -23.55
CA ARG A 16 27.73 58.06 -23.49
C ARG A 16 28.45 58.42 -22.19
N GLU A 17 28.03 57.86 -21.07
CA GLU A 17 28.60 58.11 -19.74
C GLU A 17 30.07 57.68 -19.67
N ILE A 18 30.38 56.47 -20.15
CA ILE A 18 31.74 55.93 -20.15
C ILE A 18 32.64 56.74 -21.10
N ARG A 19 32.08 57.21 -22.22
CA ARG A 19 32.80 58.10 -23.14
C ARG A 19 33.13 59.44 -22.48
N ASN A 20 32.19 60.05 -21.77
CA ASN A 20 32.42 61.31 -21.05
C ASN A 20 33.44 61.12 -19.92
N LEU A 21 33.34 60.02 -19.18
CA LEU A 21 34.31 59.64 -18.16
C LEU A 21 35.71 59.55 -18.76
N ARG A 22 35.87 58.86 -19.89
CA ARG A 22 37.16 58.78 -20.60
C ARG A 22 37.73 60.15 -20.96
N VAL A 23 36.92 61.07 -21.48
CA VAL A 23 37.38 62.42 -21.85
C VAL A 23 37.87 63.19 -20.62
N ASN A 24 37.10 63.14 -19.52
CA ASN A 24 37.45 63.79 -18.25
C ASN A 24 38.72 63.18 -17.66
N LEU A 25 38.84 61.86 -17.72
CA LEU A 25 39.99 61.11 -17.22
C LEU A 25 41.26 61.51 -18.00
N ILE A 26 41.20 61.60 -19.33
CA ILE A 26 42.31 62.08 -20.16
C ILE A 26 42.71 63.51 -19.77
N LYS A 27 41.74 64.39 -19.53
CA LYS A 27 42.02 65.78 -19.11
C LYS A 27 42.79 65.81 -17.79
N HIS A 28 42.28 65.12 -16.76
CA HIS A 28 42.89 65.09 -15.43
C HIS A 28 44.26 64.40 -15.40
N LEU A 29 44.50 63.41 -16.27
CA LEU A 29 45.78 62.71 -16.32
C LEU A 29 46.85 63.46 -17.10
N LYS A 30 46.49 64.24 -18.13
CA LYS A 30 47.45 65.10 -18.83
C LYS A 30 48.07 66.12 -17.88
N GLU A 31 47.29 66.58 -16.90
CA GLU A 31 47.76 67.46 -15.82
C GLU A 31 48.72 66.74 -14.85
N PHE A 32 48.55 65.42 -14.65
CA PHE A 32 49.38 64.62 -13.74
C PHE A 32 50.72 64.17 -14.35
N ASN A 33 50.74 63.83 -15.64
CA ASN A 33 51.88 63.22 -16.33
C ASN A 33 53.14 64.09 -16.45
N GLN A 34 53.14 65.33 -15.96
CA GLN A 34 54.30 66.22 -16.01
C GLN A 34 55.41 65.84 -15.01
N GLY A 35 55.19 64.88 -14.10
CA GLY A 35 56.10 64.63 -12.96
C GLY A 35 56.76 63.24 -12.83
N ASN A 36 56.20 62.17 -13.40
CA ASN A 36 56.79 60.80 -13.37
C ASN A 36 55.98 59.84 -14.26
N GLU A 37 56.60 59.29 -15.31
CA GLU A 37 55.88 58.51 -16.33
C GLU A 37 55.67 57.03 -16.00
N ASN A 38 56.22 56.49 -14.91
CA ASN A 38 56.35 55.03 -14.75
C ASN A 38 55.42 54.39 -13.71
N GLU A 39 54.88 55.14 -12.75
CA GLU A 39 54.02 54.56 -11.70
C GLU A 39 52.82 55.46 -11.36
N LEU A 40 51.67 54.83 -11.12
CA LEU A 40 50.50 55.53 -10.59
C LEU A 40 50.69 55.83 -9.11
N PRO A 41 50.22 57.00 -8.62
CA PRO A 41 50.28 57.33 -7.21
C PRO A 41 49.47 56.31 -6.41
N LYS A 42 50.12 55.69 -5.42
CA LYS A 42 49.43 54.81 -4.46
C LYS A 42 48.66 55.67 -3.48
N MET A 43 47.37 55.36 -3.25
CA MET A 43 46.65 55.94 -2.12
C MET A 43 47.29 55.42 -0.82
N SER A 44 48.00 56.28 -0.11
CA SER A 44 48.43 56.06 1.27
C SER A 44 47.57 56.93 2.16
N LEU A 45 47.01 56.34 3.22
CA LEU A 45 46.21 57.05 4.22
C LEU A 45 47.07 58.01 5.07
N GLU A 46 48.40 57.88 5.00
CA GLU A 46 49.35 58.57 5.87
C GLU A 46 49.90 59.87 5.27
N LYS A 47 49.78 60.06 3.95
CA LYS A 47 50.30 61.26 3.27
C LYS A 47 49.23 62.34 3.19
N GLY A 48 49.44 63.44 3.90
CA GLY A 48 48.58 64.62 3.86
C GLY A 48 48.45 65.21 2.46
N GLY A 49 47.22 65.23 1.94
CA GLY A 49 46.77 66.04 0.81
C GLY A 49 47.41 65.72 -0.55
N LEU A 50 46.91 64.70 -1.26
CA LEU A 50 47.17 64.58 -2.70
C LEU A 50 46.49 65.73 -3.45
N LYS A 51 47.19 66.32 -4.44
CA LYS A 51 46.56 67.24 -5.41
C LYS A 51 45.34 66.55 -6.05
N PRO A 52 44.25 67.27 -6.38
CA PRO A 52 43.00 66.65 -6.84
C PRO A 52 43.19 65.76 -8.08
N SER A 53 44.03 66.17 -9.04
CA SER A 53 44.39 65.36 -10.23
C SER A 53 45.15 64.07 -9.85
N ALA A 54 46.09 64.14 -8.91
CA ALA A 54 46.83 62.98 -8.41
C ALA A 54 45.92 62.03 -7.62
N MET A 55 44.94 62.57 -6.89
CA MET A 55 43.93 61.80 -6.17
C MET A 55 43.01 61.04 -7.15
N SER A 56 42.56 61.66 -8.24
CA SER A 56 41.76 60.97 -9.27
C SER A 56 42.53 59.82 -9.92
N ALA A 57 43.81 60.01 -10.23
CA ALA A 57 44.67 58.96 -10.77
C ALA A 57 44.90 57.81 -9.77
N ALA A 58 45.08 58.14 -8.48
CA ALA A 58 45.26 57.16 -7.42
C ALA A 58 43.98 56.34 -7.18
N ILE A 59 42.82 57.00 -7.09
CA ILE A 59 41.50 56.35 -6.99
C ILE A 59 41.31 55.39 -8.16
N PHE A 60 41.57 55.86 -9.39
CA PHE A 60 41.45 55.03 -10.57
C PHE A 60 42.35 53.79 -10.51
N GLY A 61 43.63 53.95 -10.14
CA GLY A 61 44.54 52.83 -9.92
C GLY A 61 44.02 51.84 -8.87
N THR A 62 43.49 52.32 -7.74
CA THR A 62 42.93 51.45 -6.69
C THR A 62 41.68 50.70 -7.15
N VAL A 63 40.81 51.33 -7.95
CA VAL A 63 39.61 50.67 -8.50
C VAL A 63 40.01 49.51 -9.40
N PHE A 64 41.03 49.68 -10.25
CA PHE A 64 41.52 48.58 -11.08
C PHE A 64 42.13 47.46 -10.26
N ARG A 65 42.89 47.76 -9.20
CA ARG A 65 43.38 46.72 -8.28
C ARG A 65 42.24 45.97 -7.59
N LEU A 66 41.17 46.66 -7.22
CA LEU A 66 39.98 46.06 -6.62
C LEU A 66 39.25 45.16 -7.64
N ILE A 67 39.18 45.58 -8.91
CA ILE A 67 38.67 44.77 -10.02
C ILE A 67 39.54 43.52 -10.20
N GLU A 68 40.87 43.65 -10.23
CA GLU A 68 41.79 42.50 -10.33
C GLU A 68 41.56 41.50 -9.19
N ALA A 69 41.48 41.99 -7.95
CA ALA A 69 41.24 41.14 -6.77
C ALA A 69 39.85 40.48 -6.80
N SER A 70 38.81 41.20 -7.26
CA SER A 70 37.46 40.65 -7.36
C SER A 70 37.38 39.59 -8.46
N VAL A 71 38.04 39.79 -9.61
CA VAL A 71 38.07 38.79 -10.69
C VAL A 71 38.71 37.49 -10.21
N VAL A 72 39.83 37.56 -9.50
CA VAL A 72 40.45 36.37 -8.89
C VAL A 72 39.47 35.68 -7.93
N SER A 73 38.82 36.46 -7.05
CA SER A 73 37.89 35.93 -6.04
C SER A 73 36.62 35.29 -6.65
N TYR A 74 36.09 35.86 -7.73
CA TYR A 74 34.84 35.44 -8.34
C TYR A 74 35.01 34.45 -9.51
N SER A 75 36.25 34.17 -9.94
CA SER A 75 36.59 33.24 -11.05
C SER A 75 36.03 31.81 -10.90
N GLN A 76 35.72 31.40 -9.67
CA GLN A 76 35.17 30.06 -9.39
C GLN A 76 33.64 30.02 -9.43
N MET A 77 32.97 31.18 -9.45
CA MET A 77 31.52 31.26 -9.40
C MET A 77 30.91 31.22 -10.80
N SER A 78 29.76 30.57 -10.92
CA SER A 78 29.07 30.44 -12.22
C SER A 78 28.46 31.75 -12.76
N ILE A 79 28.55 32.86 -12.02
CA ILE A 79 27.95 34.17 -12.34
C ILE A 79 28.97 35.20 -12.86
N GLU A 80 30.19 34.76 -13.16
CA GLU A 80 31.30 35.62 -13.59
C GLU A 80 30.96 36.48 -14.82
N ASN A 81 30.24 35.92 -15.79
CA ASN A 81 29.91 36.62 -17.03
C ASN A 81 29.00 37.82 -16.76
N GLU A 82 27.97 37.65 -15.94
CA GLU A 82 27.00 38.70 -15.64
C GLU A 82 27.59 39.78 -14.70
N VAL A 83 28.45 39.38 -13.76
CA VAL A 83 29.09 40.31 -12.82
C VAL A 83 30.08 41.23 -13.53
N PHE A 84 30.90 40.69 -14.43
CA PHE A 84 31.96 41.45 -15.08
C PHE A 84 31.59 42.02 -16.46
N GLU A 85 30.38 41.77 -16.98
CA GLU A 85 29.96 42.25 -18.30
C GLU A 85 30.15 43.77 -18.44
N GLN A 86 29.65 44.52 -17.46
CA GLN A 86 29.74 45.99 -17.47
C GLN A 86 31.19 46.47 -17.29
N THR A 87 31.98 45.73 -16.51
CA THR A 87 33.41 46.02 -16.31
C THR A 87 34.19 45.83 -17.61
N VAL A 88 33.93 44.75 -18.35
CA VAL A 88 34.53 44.48 -19.66
C VAL A 88 34.14 45.57 -20.67
N LEU A 89 32.87 45.96 -20.72
CA LEU A 89 32.41 47.05 -21.58
C LEU A 89 33.12 48.38 -21.24
N ALA A 90 33.29 48.69 -19.95
CA ALA A 90 34.02 49.87 -19.51
C ALA A 90 35.50 49.83 -19.94
N ILE A 91 36.17 48.70 -19.76
CA ILE A 91 37.57 48.49 -20.18
C ILE A 91 37.72 48.65 -21.70
N LEU A 92 36.83 48.07 -22.49
CA LEU A 92 36.82 48.21 -23.95
C LEU A 92 36.64 49.67 -24.40
N CYS A 93 35.75 50.41 -23.74
CA CYS A 93 35.55 51.84 -23.97
C CYS A 93 36.80 52.67 -23.67
N LEU A 94 37.50 52.34 -22.58
CA LEU A 94 38.74 53.01 -22.20
C LEU A 94 39.85 52.74 -23.22
N ASN A 95 39.90 51.55 -23.81
CA ASN A 95 40.91 51.15 -24.80
C ASN A 95 40.58 51.51 -26.27
N ALA A 96 39.51 52.29 -26.55
CA ALA A 96 39.19 52.64 -27.95
C ALA A 96 40.30 53.50 -28.61
N ARG A 97 40.45 53.41 -29.94
CA ARG A 97 41.57 53.99 -30.71
C ARG A 97 41.62 55.53 -30.79
N ASN A 98 40.57 56.23 -30.38
CA ASN A 98 40.35 57.63 -30.76
C ASN A 98 41.09 58.67 -29.92
N SER A 99 41.83 58.28 -28.87
CA SER A 99 42.69 59.18 -28.10
C SER A 99 43.73 58.40 -27.27
N PRO A 100 45.03 58.77 -27.31
CA PRO A 100 46.06 58.05 -26.57
C PRO A 100 45.95 58.32 -25.07
N LEU A 101 45.87 57.24 -24.29
CA LEU A 101 46.00 57.27 -22.83
C LEU A 101 47.49 57.22 -22.43
N PRO A 102 47.85 57.68 -21.22
CA PRO A 102 49.19 57.46 -20.66
C PRO A 102 49.61 56.00 -20.71
N ARG A 103 50.89 55.74 -21.02
CA ARG A 103 51.45 54.38 -21.16
C ARG A 103 51.17 53.49 -19.95
N VAL A 104 51.32 54.03 -18.74
CA VAL A 104 51.04 53.29 -17.48
C VAL A 104 49.61 52.77 -17.43
N LEU A 105 48.64 53.60 -17.83
CA LEU A 105 47.24 53.23 -17.80
C LEU A 105 46.87 52.29 -18.93
N THR A 106 47.45 52.47 -20.11
CA THR A 106 47.27 51.47 -21.18
C THR A 106 47.79 50.11 -20.76
N LYS A 107 48.93 50.05 -20.05
CA LYS A 107 49.48 48.81 -19.50
C LYS A 107 48.56 48.21 -18.46
N LEU A 108 48.06 49.01 -17.52
CA LEU A 108 47.17 48.55 -16.45
C LEU A 108 45.82 48.08 -17.00
N ILE A 109 45.21 48.82 -17.93
CA ILE A 109 43.97 48.42 -18.62
C ILE A 109 44.18 47.11 -19.39
N ALA A 110 45.31 46.97 -20.09
CA ALA A 110 45.65 45.74 -20.81
C ALA A 110 45.83 44.56 -19.85
N GLN A 111 46.56 44.75 -18.74
CA GLN A 111 46.77 43.74 -17.70
C GLN A 111 45.46 43.28 -17.08
N THR A 112 44.57 44.21 -16.70
CA THR A 112 43.27 43.86 -16.12
C THR A 112 42.36 43.20 -17.16
N GLY A 113 42.40 43.64 -18.42
CA GLY A 113 41.68 42.99 -19.51
C GLY A 113 42.13 41.55 -19.76
N GLU A 114 43.45 41.30 -19.73
CA GLU A 114 44.04 39.97 -19.85
C GLU A 114 43.68 39.09 -18.64
N LEU A 115 43.72 39.65 -17.43
CA LEU A 115 43.33 38.95 -16.21
C LEU A 115 41.84 38.55 -16.24
N ILE A 116 40.95 39.43 -16.68
CA ILE A 116 39.54 39.10 -16.88
C ILE A 116 39.40 38.00 -17.94
N SER A 117 40.03 38.16 -19.10
CA SER A 117 39.91 37.19 -20.19
C SER A 117 40.49 35.82 -19.88
N SER A 118 41.50 35.73 -19.02
CA SER A 118 42.14 34.47 -18.63
C SER A 118 41.41 33.77 -17.49
N ASN A 119 40.90 34.53 -16.51
CA ASN A 119 40.25 33.96 -15.32
C ASN A 119 38.76 33.70 -15.48
N THR A 120 38.09 34.37 -16.43
CA THR A 120 36.65 34.20 -16.65
C THR A 120 36.38 33.48 -17.97
N LYS A 121 35.28 32.74 -18.04
CA LYS A 121 34.87 32.00 -19.25
C LYS A 121 34.04 32.88 -20.20
N PHE A 122 34.42 34.15 -20.38
CA PHE A 122 33.75 35.04 -21.33
C PHE A 122 33.74 34.43 -22.74
N GLY A 123 32.57 34.41 -23.36
CA GLY A 123 32.37 33.86 -24.71
C GLY A 123 32.12 32.35 -24.77
N LYS A 124 32.29 31.61 -23.66
CA LYS A 124 31.84 30.22 -23.59
C LYS A 124 30.36 30.18 -23.20
N SER A 125 29.58 29.31 -23.85
CA SER A 125 28.18 29.12 -23.51
C SER A 125 28.06 28.54 -22.09
N ARG A 126 27.34 29.23 -21.20
CA ARG A 126 27.07 28.78 -19.84
C ARG A 126 26.14 27.57 -19.87
N GLN A 127 26.44 26.55 -19.09
CA GLN A 127 25.55 25.42 -18.92
C GLN A 127 24.31 25.83 -18.11
N PRO A 128 23.10 25.39 -18.50
CA PRO A 128 21.89 25.69 -17.75
C PRO A 128 21.93 25.06 -16.36
N LEU A 129 21.29 25.70 -15.38
CA LEU A 129 21.25 25.23 -14.01
C LEU A 129 20.30 24.02 -13.87
N ALA A 130 20.84 22.83 -13.67
CA ALA A 130 20.06 21.62 -13.41
C ALA A 130 19.65 21.55 -11.92
N ARG A 131 18.61 22.30 -11.52
CA ARG A 131 18.12 22.29 -10.11
C ARG A 131 17.42 21.01 -9.71
N ARG A 132 16.76 20.34 -10.68
CA ARG A 132 16.05 19.09 -10.46
C ARG A 132 16.90 17.97 -10.99
N ILE A 133 17.71 17.37 -10.12
CA ILE A 133 18.38 16.11 -10.40
C ILE A 133 17.26 15.06 -10.48
N SER A 134 17.29 14.21 -11.50
CA SER A 134 16.32 13.13 -11.67
C SER A 134 16.22 12.28 -10.39
N ALA A 135 15.04 11.75 -10.11
CA ALA A 135 14.78 10.92 -8.94
C ALA A 135 15.85 9.82 -8.81
N ASN A 136 16.37 9.65 -7.60
CA ASN A 136 17.39 8.65 -7.32
C ASN A 136 16.77 7.26 -7.58
N VAL A 137 17.58 6.30 -8.06
CA VAL A 137 17.12 4.91 -8.27
C VAL A 137 16.46 4.35 -7.01
N VAL A 138 16.96 4.73 -5.83
CA VAL A 138 16.39 4.37 -4.52
C VAL A 138 14.97 4.90 -4.33
N GLU A 139 14.68 6.12 -4.79
CA GLU A 139 13.35 6.74 -4.67
C GLU A 139 12.34 6.14 -5.65
N VAL A 140 12.82 5.72 -6.83
CA VAL A 140 11.97 5.13 -7.88
C VAL A 140 11.71 3.64 -7.62
N SER A 141 12.64 2.95 -6.96
CA SER A 141 12.54 1.51 -6.72
C SER A 141 11.43 1.16 -5.72
N VAL A 142 10.61 0.17 -6.06
CA VAL A 142 9.67 -0.43 -5.12
C VAL A 142 10.45 -1.19 -4.05
N GLN A 143 10.15 -0.97 -2.78
CA GLN A 143 10.79 -1.69 -1.68
C GLN A 143 10.51 -3.19 -1.81
N SER A 144 11.56 -4.00 -2.01
CA SER A 144 11.45 -5.45 -2.03
C SER A 144 11.32 -5.98 -0.60
N LEU A 145 10.20 -6.65 -0.29
CA LEU A 145 10.01 -7.36 0.97
C LEU A 145 10.37 -8.84 0.80
N ALA A 146 11.11 -9.39 1.76
CA ALA A 146 11.44 -10.80 1.76
C ALA A 146 10.20 -11.64 2.14
N PRO A 147 9.92 -12.75 1.42
CA PRO A 147 8.82 -13.63 1.75
C PRO A 147 9.08 -14.32 3.10
N ARG A 148 8.08 -14.35 3.98
CA ARG A 148 8.13 -15.06 5.27
C ARG A 148 7.78 -16.54 5.06
N MET A 149 8.75 -17.30 4.58
CA MET A 149 8.66 -18.74 4.41
C MET A 149 9.46 -19.44 5.49
N GLU A 150 8.99 -20.60 5.93
CA GLU A 150 9.78 -21.47 6.79
C GLU A 150 10.79 -22.28 5.98
N ASP A 151 11.84 -22.76 6.66
CA ASP A 151 12.84 -23.64 6.06
C ASP A 151 12.15 -24.88 5.44
N PRO A 152 12.40 -25.18 4.15
CA PRO A 152 11.78 -26.33 3.48
C PRO A 152 12.06 -27.67 4.17
N THR A 153 13.21 -27.79 4.83
CA THR A 153 13.63 -28.99 5.55
C THR A 153 12.87 -29.21 6.87
N LYS A 154 12.32 -28.14 7.46
CA LYS A 154 11.56 -28.19 8.72
C LYS A 154 10.05 -28.09 8.49
N TYR A 155 9.63 -27.93 7.23
CA TYR A 155 8.22 -27.77 6.91
C TYR A 155 7.44 -29.06 7.18
N VAL A 156 6.55 -29.00 8.18
CA VAL A 156 5.59 -30.08 8.47
C VAL A 156 4.17 -29.58 8.24
N MET A 157 3.35 -30.39 7.56
CA MET A 157 1.91 -30.16 7.36
C MET A 157 1.11 -30.47 8.64
N SER A 158 1.44 -29.80 9.74
CA SER A 158 0.72 -29.94 11.01
C SER A 158 -0.33 -28.84 11.18
N ARG A 159 -1.51 -29.21 11.69
CA ARG A 159 -2.60 -28.27 12.02
C ARG A 159 -2.29 -27.33 13.19
N ASP A 160 -1.23 -27.61 13.94
CA ASP A 160 -0.83 -26.85 15.13
C ASP A 160 0.44 -26.03 14.91
N LYS A 161 0.85 -25.89 13.66
CA LYS A 161 1.97 -25.06 13.23
C LYS A 161 1.75 -23.59 13.58
N GLY A 162 2.78 -22.96 14.15
CA GLY A 162 2.77 -21.54 14.55
C GLY A 162 1.98 -21.23 15.82
N LYS A 163 1.39 -22.23 16.49
CA LYS A 163 0.72 -22.04 17.79
C LYS A 163 1.71 -22.18 18.93
N THR A 164 1.41 -21.52 20.05
CA THR A 164 2.14 -21.79 21.30
C THR A 164 1.84 -23.20 21.78
N GLN A 165 2.79 -23.83 22.48
CA GLN A 165 2.65 -25.19 22.97
C GLN A 165 1.34 -25.40 23.77
N ILE A 166 1.01 -24.45 24.65
CA ILE A 166 -0.22 -24.48 25.47
C ILE A 166 -1.48 -24.47 24.59
N GLN A 167 -1.50 -23.65 23.54
CA GLN A 167 -2.64 -23.60 22.60
C GLN A 167 -2.75 -24.88 21.78
N ALA A 168 -1.62 -25.44 21.33
CA ALA A 168 -1.58 -26.69 20.60
C ALA A 168 -2.09 -27.86 21.44
N GLU A 169 -1.67 -27.97 22.70
CA GLU A 169 -2.12 -29.00 23.65
C GLU A 169 -3.62 -28.86 23.95
N ARG A 170 -4.10 -27.65 24.21
CA ARG A 170 -5.54 -27.40 24.43
C ARG A 170 -6.39 -27.80 23.23
N ASP A 171 -5.95 -27.47 22.02
CA ASP A 171 -6.65 -27.84 20.80
C ASP A 171 -6.60 -29.34 20.53
N ARG A 172 -5.48 -30.00 20.86
CA ARG A 172 -5.34 -31.46 20.78
C ARG A 172 -6.35 -32.16 21.68
N ILE A 173 -6.38 -31.80 22.97
CA ILE A 173 -7.33 -32.35 23.95
C ILE A 173 -8.77 -32.12 23.49
N ARG A 174 -9.10 -30.92 22.99
CA ARG A 174 -10.44 -30.62 22.47
C ARG A 174 -10.84 -31.52 21.29
N ARG A 175 -9.90 -31.83 20.38
CA ARG A 175 -10.15 -32.72 19.24
C ARG A 175 -10.33 -34.17 19.70
N GLU A 176 -9.51 -34.63 20.63
CA GLU A 176 -9.60 -35.96 21.23
C GLU A 176 -10.96 -36.12 21.93
N TYR A 177 -11.32 -35.19 22.81
CA TYR A 177 -12.64 -35.16 23.46
C TYR A 177 -13.81 -35.22 22.46
N ARG A 178 -13.78 -34.42 21.38
CA ARG A 178 -14.84 -34.45 20.36
C ARG A 178 -14.93 -35.77 19.61
N ARG A 179 -13.78 -36.42 19.35
CA ARG A 179 -13.74 -37.74 18.68
C ARG A 179 -14.31 -38.81 19.60
N GLU A 180 -13.88 -38.84 20.85
CA GLU A 180 -14.34 -39.79 21.85
C GLU A 180 -15.82 -39.61 22.15
N HIS A 181 -16.26 -38.38 22.42
CA HIS A 181 -17.68 -38.08 22.66
C HIS A 181 -18.55 -38.50 21.47
N LYS A 182 -18.09 -38.30 20.23
CA LYS A 182 -18.82 -38.75 19.03
C LYS A 182 -18.84 -40.27 18.91
N ALA A 183 -17.77 -40.96 19.28
CA ALA A 183 -17.72 -42.43 19.30
C ALA A 183 -18.69 -42.98 20.35
N VAL A 184 -18.61 -42.50 21.60
CA VAL A 184 -19.51 -42.89 22.69
C VAL A 184 -20.97 -42.65 22.32
N ALA A 185 -21.30 -41.48 21.76
CA ALA A 185 -22.68 -41.20 21.35
C ALA A 185 -23.18 -42.11 20.21
N ARG A 186 -22.29 -42.67 19.38
CA ARG A 186 -22.66 -43.66 18.36
C ARG A 186 -22.91 -45.02 18.98
N GLU A 187 -22.03 -45.48 19.86
CA GLU A 187 -22.20 -46.74 20.59
C GLU A 187 -23.51 -46.75 21.39
N LEU A 188 -23.78 -45.69 22.16
CA LEU A 188 -25.04 -45.58 22.91
C LEU A 188 -26.29 -45.63 22.03
N ARG A 189 -26.21 -45.10 20.79
CA ARG A 189 -27.33 -45.20 19.84
C ARG A 189 -27.48 -46.62 19.32
N LEU A 190 -26.38 -47.30 19.00
CA LEU A 190 -26.40 -48.69 18.57
C LEU A 190 -26.97 -49.59 19.68
N ASP A 191 -26.52 -49.41 20.91
CA ASP A 191 -27.03 -50.13 22.09
C ASP A 191 -28.53 -49.87 22.30
N ALA A 192 -28.96 -48.61 22.21
CA ALA A 192 -30.37 -48.27 22.33
C ALA A 192 -31.21 -48.93 21.23
N THR A 193 -30.74 -48.92 19.98
CA THR A 193 -31.43 -49.63 18.90
C THR A 193 -31.47 -51.13 19.12
N TYR A 194 -30.38 -51.72 19.61
CA TYR A 194 -30.30 -53.14 19.92
C TYR A 194 -31.32 -53.53 20.99
N ILE A 195 -31.33 -52.81 22.13
CA ILE A 195 -32.29 -53.03 23.22
C ILE A 195 -33.74 -52.92 22.74
N GLU A 196 -34.05 -51.91 21.92
CA GLU A 196 -35.39 -51.75 21.38
C GLU A 196 -35.78 -52.88 20.43
N THR A 197 -34.85 -53.37 19.60
CA THR A 197 -35.12 -54.52 18.72
C THR A 197 -35.38 -55.79 19.52
N GLU A 198 -34.62 -56.07 20.58
CA GLU A 198 -34.84 -57.23 21.45
C GLU A 198 -36.19 -57.13 22.18
N ARG A 199 -36.52 -55.96 22.74
CA ARG A 199 -37.84 -55.72 23.36
C ARG A 199 -39.01 -55.95 22.39
N ARG A 200 -38.85 -55.55 21.13
CA ARG A 200 -39.87 -55.79 20.10
C ARG A 200 -39.99 -57.26 19.73
N LYS A 201 -38.88 -57.98 19.61
CA LYS A 201 -38.88 -59.43 19.38
C LYS A 201 -39.60 -60.17 20.52
N ASP A 202 -39.29 -59.80 21.77
CA ASP A 202 -39.93 -60.41 22.94
C ASP A 202 -41.44 -60.18 22.94
N ARG A 203 -41.89 -58.94 22.70
CA ARG A 203 -43.33 -58.61 22.60
C ARG A 203 -44.01 -59.33 21.44
N GLN A 204 -43.39 -59.36 20.27
CA GLN A 204 -43.93 -60.10 19.13
C GLN A 204 -44.03 -61.60 19.43
N ALA A 205 -43.05 -62.18 20.12
CA ALA A 205 -43.08 -63.58 20.53
C ALA A 205 -44.22 -63.86 21.51
N THR A 206 -44.49 -62.97 22.47
CA THR A 206 -45.65 -63.10 23.37
C THR A 206 -46.97 -62.96 22.63
N ASP A 207 -47.11 -61.94 21.77
CA ASP A 207 -48.35 -61.69 21.02
C ASP A 207 -48.65 -62.82 20.04
N ASN A 208 -47.63 -63.38 19.37
CA ASN A 208 -47.79 -64.54 18.49
C ASN A 208 -48.21 -65.79 19.28
N LYS A 209 -47.66 -66.01 20.49
CA LYS A 209 -48.11 -67.09 21.37
C LYS A 209 -49.58 -66.92 21.79
N GLU A 210 -50.02 -65.69 22.08
CA GLU A 210 -51.42 -65.44 22.39
C GLU A 210 -52.34 -65.59 21.18
N ARG A 211 -51.95 -65.05 20.02
CA ARG A 211 -52.71 -65.16 18.78
C ARG A 211 -52.89 -66.61 18.35
N THR A 212 -51.83 -67.42 18.43
CA THR A 212 -51.91 -68.85 18.13
C THR A 212 -52.83 -69.59 19.10
N LYS A 213 -52.82 -69.26 20.41
CA LYS A 213 -53.79 -69.79 21.37
C LYS A 213 -55.23 -69.40 20.99
N ARG A 214 -55.49 -68.12 20.70
CA ARG A 214 -56.83 -67.65 20.28
C ARG A 214 -57.29 -68.32 18.99
N GLN A 215 -56.41 -68.47 18.00
CA GLN A 215 -56.73 -69.15 16.75
C GLN A 215 -57.05 -70.62 16.96
N LYS A 216 -56.27 -71.33 17.80
CA LYS A 216 -56.57 -72.72 18.17
C LYS A 216 -57.95 -72.84 18.80
N ASN A 217 -58.28 -71.95 19.73
CA ASN A 217 -59.60 -71.92 20.38
C ASN A 217 -60.73 -71.63 19.36
N HIS A 218 -60.51 -70.68 18.44
CA HIS A 218 -61.47 -70.37 17.38
C HIS A 218 -61.69 -71.55 16.44
N ASN A 219 -60.62 -72.18 15.96
CA ASN A 219 -60.70 -73.34 15.08
C ASN A 219 -61.42 -74.51 15.77
N TRP A 220 -61.22 -74.69 17.07
CA TRP A 220 -61.93 -75.70 17.85
C TRP A 220 -63.44 -75.41 17.89
N LEU A 221 -63.85 -74.16 18.17
CA LEU A 221 -65.27 -73.75 18.13
C LEU A 221 -65.89 -73.91 16.73
N GLU A 222 -65.14 -73.61 15.67
CA GLU A 222 -65.60 -73.77 14.28
C GLU A 222 -65.77 -75.26 13.92
N GLN A 223 -64.88 -76.12 14.40
CA GLN A 223 -65.02 -77.58 14.27
C GLN A 223 -66.28 -78.08 14.99
N GLU A 224 -66.58 -77.59 16.20
CA GLU A 224 -67.84 -77.90 16.90
C GLU A 224 -69.07 -77.41 16.11
N GLN A 225 -69.02 -76.22 15.52
CA GLN A 225 -70.11 -75.75 14.67
C GLN A 225 -70.28 -76.62 13.43
N ALA A 226 -69.18 -77.09 12.82
CA ALA A 226 -69.22 -77.99 11.68
C ALA A 226 -69.81 -79.35 12.04
N THR A 227 -69.49 -79.91 13.22
CA THR A 227 -70.12 -81.17 13.69
C THR A 227 -71.61 -80.98 13.95
N ILE A 228 -72.02 -79.86 14.55
CA ILE A 228 -73.44 -79.49 14.71
C ILE A 228 -74.12 -79.41 13.33
N ASN A 229 -73.53 -78.68 12.38
CA ASN A 229 -74.09 -78.55 11.03
C ASN A 229 -74.18 -79.89 10.29
N GLN A 230 -73.21 -80.79 10.46
CA GLN A 230 -73.30 -82.15 9.93
C GLN A 230 -74.43 -82.96 10.57
N GLN A 231 -74.65 -82.82 11.88
CA GLN A 231 -75.78 -83.44 12.58
C GLN A 231 -77.13 -82.92 12.05
N VAL A 232 -77.24 -81.62 11.75
CA VAL A 232 -78.43 -81.04 11.11
C VAL A 232 -78.61 -81.58 9.68
N ARG A 233 -77.55 -81.60 8.86
CA ARG A 233 -77.60 -82.01 7.44
C ARG A 233 -77.86 -83.50 7.22
N LYS A 234 -77.40 -84.37 8.13
CA LYS A 234 -77.77 -85.80 8.15
C LYS A 234 -79.26 -86.04 8.48
N GLY A 235 -80.07 -84.98 8.53
CA GLY A 235 -81.50 -85.06 8.38
C GLY A 235 -82.24 -85.17 9.69
N GLY A 236 -81.86 -84.42 10.73
CA GLY A 236 -82.70 -84.21 11.94
C GLY A 236 -83.16 -85.46 12.70
N GLU A 237 -82.75 -86.65 12.30
CA GLU A 237 -83.27 -87.92 12.80
C GLU A 237 -82.64 -88.30 14.14
N PHE A 238 -81.49 -87.69 14.47
CA PHE A 238 -80.86 -87.73 15.80
C PHE A 238 -81.15 -86.49 16.66
N LEU A 239 -81.92 -85.50 16.17
CA LEU A 239 -82.40 -84.33 16.91
C LEU A 239 -83.93 -84.33 17.06
N LYS A 240 -84.53 -85.53 16.99
CA LYS A 240 -85.92 -85.78 17.38
C LYS A 240 -85.97 -86.12 18.88
N GLY A 241 -85.49 -85.23 19.74
CA GLY A 241 -85.53 -85.48 21.18
C GLY A 241 -84.84 -84.40 21.99
N GLY A 242 -85.62 -83.53 22.63
CA GLY A 242 -85.15 -82.70 23.74
C GLY A 242 -85.12 -81.19 23.47
N GLY A 243 -86.22 -80.58 22.99
CA GLY A 243 -86.26 -79.11 22.87
C GLY A 243 -87.63 -78.45 22.72
N THR A 244 -88.71 -79.21 22.51
CA THR A 244 -90.06 -78.67 22.27
C THR A 244 -91.01 -78.81 23.46
N GLY A 245 -90.49 -79.06 24.68
CA GLY A 245 -91.29 -79.11 25.92
C GLY A 245 -91.63 -77.72 26.48
N VAL A 246 -90.68 -76.79 26.52
CA VAL A 246 -90.88 -75.50 27.21
C VAL A 246 -91.59 -74.46 26.33
N ALA A 247 -91.38 -74.51 25.00
CA ALA A 247 -91.99 -73.56 24.07
C ALA A 247 -93.51 -73.81 23.85
N ARG A 248 -93.97 -75.07 23.88
CA ARG A 248 -95.42 -75.39 23.82
C ARG A 248 -96.15 -75.04 25.13
N ILE A 249 -95.50 -75.22 26.28
CA ILE A 249 -96.09 -74.83 27.58
C ILE A 249 -96.25 -73.30 27.67
N LYS A 250 -95.28 -72.53 27.15
CA LYS A 250 -95.38 -71.06 27.10
C LYS A 250 -96.39 -70.53 26.08
N ALA A 251 -96.70 -71.29 25.01
CA ALA A 251 -97.74 -70.94 24.04
C ALA A 251 -99.16 -71.30 24.54
N ALA A 252 -99.28 -72.31 25.41
CA ALA A 252 -100.54 -72.66 26.08
C ALA A 252 -100.85 -71.74 27.28
N SER A 253 -99.83 -71.21 27.96
CA SER A 253 -100.00 -70.16 28.97
C SER A 253 -100.04 -68.79 28.29
N GLY A 254 -101.22 -68.32 27.89
CA GLY A 254 -101.45 -67.01 27.26
C GLY A 254 -101.03 -65.80 28.13
N LYS A 255 -99.74 -65.62 28.37
CA LYS A 255 -99.16 -64.50 29.12
C LYS A 255 -98.21 -63.72 28.21
N LEU A 256 -98.84 -63.06 27.23
CA LEU A 256 -98.28 -61.92 26.50
C LEU A 256 -98.03 -60.78 27.50
N GLY A 257 -96.79 -60.68 27.98
CA GLY A 257 -96.32 -59.61 28.86
C GLY A 257 -95.34 -58.72 28.13
N ILE A 258 -95.86 -57.77 27.37
CA ILE A 258 -95.15 -56.60 26.86
C ILE A 258 -94.42 -55.91 28.01
N LYS A 259 -93.10 -55.72 27.91
CA LYS A 259 -92.42 -54.59 28.55
C LYS A 259 -91.50 -53.88 27.55
N LYS A 260 -92.07 -52.79 27.02
CA LYS A 260 -91.36 -51.58 26.59
C LYS A 260 -90.27 -51.20 27.61
N GLY A 261 -89.12 -50.78 27.10
CA GLY A 261 -88.33 -49.73 27.73
C GLY A 261 -86.96 -50.16 28.25
N GLY A 262 -85.92 -49.53 27.69
CA GLY A 262 -84.56 -49.55 28.24
C GLY A 262 -83.54 -49.04 27.23
N LYS A 263 -83.47 -47.72 27.04
CA LYS A 263 -82.32 -47.05 26.41
C LYS A 263 -81.10 -47.24 27.32
N PHE A 264 -79.98 -47.70 26.76
CA PHE A 264 -78.62 -47.15 26.89
C PHE A 264 -77.79 -47.69 25.72
#